data_AF-A0A517NSN0-F1
#
_entry.id   AF-A0A517NSN0-F1
#
_cell.length_a   1.000
_cell.length_b   1.000
_cell.length_c   1.000
_cell.angle_alpha   90.00
_cell.angle_beta   90.00
_cell.angle_gamma   90.00
#
_symmetry.space_group_name_H-M   'P 1'
#
loop_
_entity.id
_entity.type
_entity.pdbx_description
1 polymer ?
#
loop_
_entity_poly.entity_id
_entity_poly.type
_entity_poly.pdbx_seq_one_letter_code
_entity_poly.pdbx_strand_id
1 'polypeptide(L)'
;MSAPVALTTRRSIHPNDLLRPAFILFIIFLTCGIAFSVETTMEAVMGAMASFCAVLAVMPMLVKRKYCAFEPATVVLSVVLFSVTAKIWMIFAFDNTSSHIQKRLLLGNDTSVLFDGLVVMVIALGAFSLGYLIRTPNFRLKHLLMADSHSWHNGRLIAISLLLCLFGLVFFALFVQSIGFRIGDQLSAKRFVEEGTGSGNRMFDMSYYYYRLAAFVKFAFYLLFVDLLARRRSWISLQGMLMIGSGLLSAMIPLFLNNRAGFALLILDAIVILYFLRPKLVIPACVLGGLVIFAGFFVLLAARKGDDQTLTVEAIVEETLGGRDLMDITKTAHIVQAVPERLEYRYGETLWGWLAAPIPRSVWPGKPMWSERGTYLMHAVYGDMLGYGGVPPGLVAELYWNLGWYGVIIGMFVMGVAIHLLFKGFNAYRDRQTAVLIYAIILNRLVLFSFGNDLGTGIVKTTLDLLPLMVFIFIVAKRKGSPLYGGYGLEYRDEIPPIETSATTAAPNTPSAQAT
;
A
#
# COMPACT_ATOMS: atom_id res chain seq x y z
N MET A 1 3.07 -36.39 -21.80
CA MET A 1 2.19 -35.23 -22.05
C MET A 1 0.93 -35.42 -21.23
N SER A 2 0.80 -34.72 -20.11
CA SER A 2 -0.38 -34.77 -19.25
C SER A 2 -1.40 -33.75 -19.76
N ALA A 3 -2.63 -34.21 -20.03
CA ALA A 3 -3.74 -33.35 -20.43
C ALA A 3 -3.94 -32.21 -19.41
N PRO A 4 -4.31 -30.99 -19.85
CA PRO A 4 -4.66 -29.91 -18.95
C PRO A 4 -5.86 -30.36 -18.12
N VAL A 5 -5.63 -30.56 -16.81
CA VAL A 5 -6.66 -30.92 -15.84
C VAL A 5 -7.75 -29.86 -15.89
N ALA A 6 -8.90 -30.22 -16.44
CA ALA A 6 -10.11 -29.42 -16.37
C ALA A 6 -10.40 -29.17 -14.89
N LEU A 7 -10.28 -27.90 -14.47
CA LEU A 7 -10.60 -27.46 -13.11
C LEU A 7 -12.10 -27.60 -12.92
N THR A 8 -12.55 -28.79 -12.53
CA THR A 8 -13.90 -29.04 -12.04
C THR A 8 -14.18 -28.07 -10.90
N THR A 9 -15.12 -27.16 -11.13
CA THR A 9 -15.62 -26.16 -10.20
C THR A 9 -16.38 -26.82 -9.05
N ARG A 10 -15.67 -27.49 -8.13
CA ARG A 10 -16.23 -27.80 -6.81
C ARG A 10 -16.54 -26.46 -6.15
N ARG A 11 -17.79 -26.26 -5.72
CA ARG A 11 -18.19 -25.22 -4.76
C ARG A 11 -17.49 -25.53 -3.43
N SER A 12 -16.20 -25.22 -3.34
CA SER A 12 -15.54 -25.12 -2.04
C SER A 12 -16.19 -23.96 -1.32
N ILE A 13 -16.71 -24.21 -0.12
CA ILE A 13 -17.03 -23.15 0.85
C ILE A 13 -15.79 -22.26 0.88
N HIS A 14 -15.94 -21.02 0.38
CA HIS A 14 -14.80 -20.14 0.32
C HIS A 14 -14.50 -19.76 1.77
N PRO A 15 -13.26 -19.90 2.27
CA PRO A 15 -12.92 -19.49 3.64
C PRO A 15 -13.31 -18.03 3.95
N ASN A 16 -13.56 -17.22 2.91
CA ASN A 16 -14.07 -15.86 2.98
C ASN A 16 -15.50 -15.75 3.55
N ASP A 17 -16.32 -16.80 3.50
CA ASP A 17 -17.72 -16.75 3.93
C ASP A 17 -17.86 -16.75 5.47
N LEU A 18 -16.91 -17.36 6.18
CA LEU A 18 -16.84 -17.36 7.65
C LEU A 18 -16.06 -16.17 8.23
N LEU A 19 -15.02 -15.73 7.52
CA LEU A 19 -14.16 -14.65 7.99
C LEU A 19 -14.87 -13.30 8.02
N ARG A 20 -15.85 -13.07 7.14
CA ARG A 20 -16.62 -11.82 7.09
C ARG A 20 -17.38 -11.52 8.39
N PRO A 21 -18.36 -12.35 8.82
CA PRO A 21 -19.13 -12.07 10.04
C PRO A 21 -18.25 -12.07 11.29
N ALA A 22 -17.25 -12.96 11.37
CA ALA A 22 -16.34 -13.01 12.51
C ALA A 22 -15.48 -11.73 12.62
N PHE A 23 -14.99 -11.22 11.50
CA PHE A 23 -14.19 -9.99 11.47
C PHE A 23 -15.04 -8.75 11.76
N ILE A 24 -16.28 -8.70 11.27
CA ILE A 24 -17.23 -7.63 11.58
C ILE A 24 -17.57 -7.63 13.07
N LEU A 25 -17.91 -8.80 13.62
CA LEU A 25 -18.19 -8.95 15.05
C LEU A 25 -16.97 -8.61 15.90
N PHE A 26 -15.76 -8.98 15.46
CA PHE A 26 -14.52 -8.60 16.13
C PHE A 26 -14.32 -7.08 16.13
N ILE A 27 -14.53 -6.40 15.00
CA ILE A 27 -14.44 -4.93 14.95
C ILE A 27 -15.48 -4.32 15.88
N ILE A 28 -16.74 -4.75 15.80
CA ILE A 28 -17.81 -4.24 16.65
C ILE A 28 -17.47 -4.47 18.13
N PHE A 29 -17.02 -5.66 18.50
CA PHE A 29 -16.69 -6.02 19.87
C PHE A 29 -15.48 -5.24 20.40
N LEU A 30 -14.43 -5.08 19.58
CA LEU A 30 -13.27 -4.25 19.90
C LEU A 30 -13.69 -2.80 20.09
N THR A 31 -14.56 -2.27 19.23
CA THR A 31 -15.03 -0.88 19.32
C THR A 31 -15.96 -0.65 20.50
N CYS A 32 -16.84 -1.60 20.82
CA CYS A 32 -17.73 -1.51 21.97
C CYS A 32 -16.97 -1.68 23.28
N GLY A 33 -16.09 -2.69 23.38
CA GLY A 33 -15.36 -3.01 24.61
C GLY A 33 -14.44 -1.88 25.07
N ILE A 34 -13.83 -1.15 24.13
CA ILE A 34 -12.95 -0.03 24.47
C ILE A 34 -13.75 1.27 24.69
N ALA A 35 -14.94 1.43 24.07
CA ALA A 35 -15.84 2.55 24.38
C ALA A 35 -16.37 2.57 25.83
N PHE A 36 -16.36 1.43 26.52
CA PHE A 36 -16.72 1.35 27.94
C PHE A 36 -15.60 1.74 28.90
N SER A 37 -14.35 1.92 28.44
CA SER A 37 -13.21 2.22 29.30
C SER A 37 -12.86 3.71 29.39
N VAL A 38 -13.81 4.60 29.04
CA VAL A 38 -13.52 6.02 28.84
C VAL A 38 -13.96 6.86 30.03
N GLU A 39 -13.10 7.78 30.47
CA GLU A 39 -13.31 8.61 31.65
C GLU A 39 -14.24 9.79 31.38
N THR A 40 -14.21 10.37 30.16
CA THR A 40 -14.99 11.56 29.81
C THR A 40 -15.99 11.32 28.66
N THR A 41 -17.07 12.12 28.64
CA THR A 41 -18.07 12.08 27.56
C THR A 41 -17.48 12.42 26.20
N MET A 42 -16.53 13.37 26.13
CA MET A 42 -15.92 13.80 24.87
C MET A 42 -15.05 12.69 24.25
N GLU A 43 -14.21 12.04 25.05
CA GLU A 43 -13.40 10.90 24.60
C GLU A 43 -14.30 9.73 24.14
N ALA A 44 -15.44 9.50 24.81
CA ALA A 44 -16.37 8.45 24.41
C ALA A 44 -16.96 8.74 23.02
N VAL A 45 -17.31 10.01 22.74
CA VAL A 45 -17.77 10.46 21.42
C VAL A 45 -16.66 10.28 20.38
N MET A 46 -15.43 10.71 20.67
CA MET A 46 -14.29 10.56 19.76
C MET A 46 -13.96 9.09 19.47
N GLY A 47 -13.99 8.23 20.49
CA GLY A 47 -13.83 6.78 20.35
C GLY A 47 -14.92 6.15 19.49
N ALA A 48 -16.18 6.57 19.67
CA ALA A 48 -17.29 6.15 18.83
C ALA A 48 -17.12 6.60 17.36
N MET A 49 -16.66 7.83 17.12
CA MET A 49 -16.38 8.33 15.77
C MET A 49 -15.22 7.58 15.09
N ALA A 50 -14.14 7.32 15.82
CA ALA A 50 -13.00 6.54 15.33
C ALA A 50 -13.40 5.10 14.99
N SER A 51 -14.33 4.54 15.74
CA SER A 51 -14.95 3.23 15.49
C SER A 51 -15.86 3.27 14.26
N PHE A 52 -16.67 4.33 14.13
CA PHE A 52 -17.54 4.55 12.98
C PHE A 52 -16.74 4.70 11.68
N CYS A 53 -15.56 5.33 11.72
CA CYS A 53 -14.61 5.35 10.60
C CYS A 53 -14.27 3.94 10.10
N ALA A 54 -14.00 2.99 11.01
CA ALA A 54 -13.74 1.60 10.64
C ALA A 54 -14.97 0.96 9.99
N VAL A 55 -16.18 1.18 10.54
CA VAL A 55 -17.43 0.67 9.95
C VAL A 55 -17.62 1.20 8.52
N LEU A 56 -17.41 2.50 8.30
CA LEU A 56 -17.47 3.11 6.97
C LEU A 56 -16.46 2.48 6.01
N ALA A 57 -15.22 2.23 6.45
CA ALA A 57 -14.20 1.59 5.63
C ALA A 57 -14.52 0.10 5.32
N VAL A 58 -15.23 -0.61 6.21
CA VAL A 58 -15.70 -1.99 5.97
C VAL A 58 -16.91 -2.03 5.01
N MET A 59 -17.71 -0.96 4.95
CA MET A 59 -18.99 -0.94 4.22
C MET A 59 -18.91 -1.43 2.75
N PRO A 60 -17.91 -1.06 1.93
CA PRO A 60 -17.66 -1.67 0.63
C PRO A 60 -17.62 -3.19 0.60
N MET A 61 -17.03 -3.79 1.64
CA MET A 61 -16.83 -5.22 1.78
C MET A 61 -18.11 -5.93 2.23
N LEU A 62 -18.99 -5.24 2.97
CA LEU A 62 -20.30 -5.77 3.40
C LEU A 62 -21.28 -5.88 2.26
N VAL A 63 -21.35 -4.83 1.44
CA VAL A 63 -22.34 -4.72 0.36
C VAL A 63 -22.01 -5.68 -0.79
N LYS A 64 -20.72 -5.93 -1.07
CA LYS A 64 -20.32 -6.83 -2.16
C LYS A 64 -20.52 -8.30 -1.79
N ARG A 65 -21.17 -9.07 -2.66
CA ARG A 65 -21.34 -10.53 -2.44
C ARG A 65 -20.04 -11.33 -2.45
N LYS A 66 -19.04 -10.92 -3.22
CA LYS A 66 -17.75 -11.63 -3.34
C LYS A 66 -16.63 -10.76 -2.78
N TYR A 67 -15.91 -11.28 -1.79
CA TYR A 67 -14.77 -10.62 -1.16
C TYR A 67 -13.45 -11.09 -1.72
N CYS A 68 -12.48 -10.18 -1.82
CA CYS A 68 -11.08 -10.49 -2.01
C CYS A 68 -10.27 -9.85 -0.87
N ALA A 69 -9.42 -10.62 -0.19
CA ALA A 69 -8.66 -10.14 0.97
C ALA A 69 -7.64 -9.05 0.61
N PHE A 70 -7.18 -9.01 -0.64
CA PHE A 70 -6.29 -7.98 -1.17
C PHE A 70 -7.02 -7.04 -2.13
N GLU A 71 -8.32 -6.85 -1.94
CA GLU A 71 -9.06 -5.74 -2.55
C GLU A 71 -8.55 -4.42 -1.92
N PRO A 72 -8.45 -3.32 -2.66
CA PRO A 72 -7.91 -2.07 -2.11
C PRO A 72 -8.70 -1.52 -0.92
N ALA A 73 -10.01 -1.79 -0.86
CA ALA A 73 -10.84 -1.42 0.28
C ALA A 73 -10.34 -2.06 1.58
N THR A 74 -9.81 -3.28 1.52
CA THR A 74 -9.20 -3.95 2.68
C THR A 74 -7.93 -3.24 3.13
N VAL A 75 -7.12 -2.72 2.20
CA VAL A 75 -5.92 -1.94 2.55
C VAL A 75 -6.32 -0.64 3.23
N VAL A 76 -7.31 0.08 2.70
CA VAL A 76 -7.86 1.29 3.32
C VAL A 76 -8.41 0.98 4.71
N LEU A 77 -9.13 -0.12 4.87
CA LEU A 77 -9.62 -0.56 6.18
C LEU A 77 -8.48 -0.82 7.17
N SER A 78 -7.45 -1.57 6.78
CA SER A 78 -6.30 -1.82 7.65
C SER A 78 -5.65 -0.51 8.10
N VAL A 79 -5.47 0.43 7.15
CA VAL A 79 -4.94 1.76 7.43
C VAL A 79 -5.81 2.52 8.43
N VAL A 80 -7.14 2.49 8.28
CA VAL A 80 -8.08 3.14 9.21
C VAL A 80 -8.03 2.49 10.60
N LEU A 81 -8.02 1.16 10.67
CA LEU A 81 -7.97 0.42 11.93
C LEU A 81 -6.70 0.76 12.73
N PHE A 82 -5.53 0.78 12.08
CA PHE A 82 -4.27 1.07 12.76
C PHE A 82 -4.09 2.58 13.05
N SER A 83 -4.35 3.44 12.07
CA SER A 83 -3.94 4.85 12.14
C SER A 83 -5.01 5.80 12.66
N VAL A 84 -6.25 5.34 12.76
CA VAL A 84 -7.37 6.10 13.31
C VAL A 84 -7.88 5.41 14.56
N THR A 85 -8.44 4.20 14.44
CA THR A 85 -9.12 3.55 15.55
C THR A 85 -8.16 3.17 16.67
N ALA A 86 -7.14 2.34 16.40
CA ALA A 86 -6.17 1.91 17.41
C ALA A 86 -5.35 3.09 17.97
N LYS A 87 -5.03 4.08 17.12
CA LYS A 87 -4.28 5.27 17.53
C LYS A 87 -5.06 6.16 18.51
N ILE A 88 -6.36 6.41 18.26
CA ILE A 88 -7.20 7.17 19.20
C ILE A 88 -7.23 6.48 20.57
N TRP A 89 -7.43 5.17 20.58
CA TRP A 89 -7.44 4.41 21.82
C TRP A 89 -6.10 4.40 22.54
N MET A 90 -5.00 4.30 21.80
CA MET A 90 -3.65 4.45 22.36
C MET A 90 -3.48 5.84 22.99
N ILE A 91 -3.96 6.90 22.34
CA ILE A 91 -3.87 8.26 22.91
C ILE A 91 -4.63 8.32 24.23
N PHE A 92 -5.88 7.87 24.30
CA PHE A 92 -6.64 7.90 25.56
C PHE A 92 -6.04 7.01 26.65
N ALA A 93 -5.44 5.87 26.30
CA ALA A 93 -4.84 4.98 27.28
C ALA A 93 -3.53 5.53 27.88
N PHE A 94 -2.84 6.45 27.19
CA PHE A 94 -1.46 6.83 27.52
C PHE A 94 -1.21 8.35 27.50
N ASP A 95 -2.21 9.20 27.31
CA ASP A 95 -2.05 10.65 27.25
C ASP A 95 -1.51 11.26 28.56
N ASN A 96 -1.90 10.71 29.71
CA ASN A 96 -1.46 11.15 31.04
C ASN A 96 -0.13 10.53 31.47
N THR A 97 0.30 9.43 30.83
CA THR A 97 1.49 8.66 31.25
C THR A 97 2.68 8.84 30.31
N SER A 98 2.43 9.06 29.00
CA SER A 98 3.49 9.21 28.01
C SER A 98 3.68 10.67 27.60
N SER A 99 4.80 11.24 28.04
CA SER A 99 5.25 12.56 27.56
C SER A 99 5.46 12.61 26.04
N HIS A 100 5.67 11.45 25.39
CA HIS A 100 5.78 11.38 23.93
C HIS A 100 4.47 11.69 23.25
N ILE A 101 3.35 11.15 23.74
CA ILE A 101 2.02 11.38 23.16
C ILE A 101 1.67 12.85 23.28
N GLN A 102 1.85 13.43 24.46
CA GLN A 102 1.61 14.85 24.68
C GLN A 102 2.46 15.73 23.77
N LYS A 103 3.78 15.52 23.75
CA LYS A 103 4.70 16.38 22.99
C LYS A 103 4.64 16.17 21.49
N ARG A 104 4.44 14.93 21.03
CA ARG A 104 4.44 14.62 19.60
C ARG A 104 3.03 14.57 19.04
N LEU A 105 2.16 13.71 19.56
CA LEU A 105 0.86 13.50 18.93
C LEU A 105 -0.10 14.65 19.17
N LEU A 106 -0.12 15.22 20.37
CA LEU A 106 -1.05 16.28 20.75
C LEU A 106 -0.45 17.70 20.68
N LEU A 107 0.87 17.82 20.57
CA LEU A 107 1.59 19.10 20.58
C LEU A 107 1.32 19.95 21.85
N GLY A 108 1.12 19.27 22.98
CA GLY A 108 0.79 19.90 24.26
C GLY A 108 -0.65 20.41 24.37
N ASN A 109 -1.50 20.14 23.38
CA ASN A 109 -2.94 20.42 23.47
C ASN A 109 -3.68 19.26 24.14
N ASP A 110 -4.90 19.55 24.58
CA ASP A 110 -5.82 18.52 25.06
C ASP A 110 -6.29 17.60 23.92
N THR A 111 -6.79 16.41 24.27
CA THR A 111 -7.30 15.42 23.31
C THR A 111 -8.46 15.94 22.46
N SER A 112 -9.13 17.01 22.89
CA SER A 112 -10.18 17.72 22.13
C SER A 112 -9.71 18.20 20.76
N VAL A 113 -8.41 18.43 20.58
CA VAL A 113 -7.78 18.78 19.31
C VAL A 113 -8.08 17.75 18.20
N LEU A 114 -8.30 16.50 18.57
CA LEU A 114 -8.53 15.39 17.63
C LEU A 114 -9.96 15.37 17.06
N PHE A 115 -10.89 16.09 17.69
CA PHE A 115 -12.30 16.07 17.32
C PHE A 115 -12.53 16.52 15.88
N ASP A 116 -11.98 17.66 15.49
CA ASP A 116 -12.15 18.20 14.12
C ASP A 116 -11.57 17.26 13.06
N GLY A 117 -10.42 16.67 13.36
CA GLY A 117 -9.81 15.63 12.52
C GLY A 117 -10.71 14.42 12.35
N LEU A 118 -11.37 13.98 13.42
CA LEU A 118 -12.29 12.83 13.38
C LEU A 118 -13.54 13.13 12.56
N VAL A 119 -14.12 14.34 12.67
CA VAL A 119 -15.26 14.77 11.84
C VAL A 119 -14.89 14.70 10.36
N VAL A 120 -13.73 15.26 10.00
CA VAL A 120 -13.22 15.24 8.62
C VAL A 120 -13.03 13.81 8.13
N MET A 121 -12.49 12.92 8.97
CA MET A 121 -12.22 11.53 8.61
C MET A 121 -13.49 10.70 8.41
N VAL A 122 -14.53 10.92 9.24
CA VAL A 122 -15.85 10.29 9.06
C VAL A 122 -16.44 10.68 7.70
N ILE A 123 -16.43 11.97 7.36
CA ILE A 123 -16.95 12.48 6.09
C ILE A 123 -16.13 11.95 4.91
N ALA A 124 -14.80 11.97 5.02
CA ALA A 124 -13.88 11.45 4.02
C ALA A 124 -14.15 9.97 3.70
N LEU A 125 -14.27 9.13 4.73
CA LEU A 125 -14.49 7.69 4.57
C LEU A 125 -15.91 7.39 4.08
N GLY A 126 -16.92 8.17 4.48
CA GLY A 126 -18.26 8.09 3.92
C GLY A 126 -18.28 8.37 2.41
N ALA A 127 -17.64 9.46 1.99
CA ALA A 127 -17.51 9.81 0.57
C ALA A 127 -16.72 8.76 -0.22
N PHE A 128 -15.61 8.26 0.34
CA PHE A 128 -14.82 7.17 -0.24
C PHE A 128 -15.66 5.91 -0.46
N SER A 129 -16.40 5.47 0.55
CA SER A 129 -17.22 4.25 0.47
C SER A 129 -18.37 4.39 -0.51
N LEU A 130 -19.01 5.58 -0.60
CA LEU A 130 -20.00 5.88 -1.63
C LEU A 130 -19.39 5.81 -3.04
N GLY A 131 -18.24 6.45 -3.25
CA GLY A 131 -17.53 6.40 -4.53
C GLY A 131 -17.09 4.99 -4.90
N TYR A 132 -16.66 4.19 -3.93
CA TYR A 132 -16.25 2.81 -4.17
C TYR A 132 -17.41 1.87 -4.53
N LEU A 133 -18.61 2.16 -4.00
CA LEU A 133 -19.81 1.37 -4.25
C LEU A 133 -20.58 1.76 -5.51
N ILE A 134 -20.26 2.90 -6.11
CA ILE A 134 -20.95 3.33 -7.33
C ILE A 134 -20.75 2.29 -8.44
N ARG A 135 -21.82 2.00 -9.18
CA ARG A 135 -21.74 1.11 -10.33
C ARG A 135 -21.01 1.81 -11.45
N THR A 136 -19.78 1.38 -11.71
CA THR A 136 -18.97 1.88 -12.81
C THR A 136 -19.11 0.99 -14.05
N PRO A 137 -18.93 1.55 -15.27
CA PRO A 137 -18.90 0.75 -16.50
C PRO A 137 -17.77 -0.29 -16.47
N ASN A 138 -17.80 -1.25 -17.39
CA ASN A 138 -16.74 -2.26 -17.50
C ASN A 138 -15.47 -1.61 -18.07
N PHE A 139 -14.59 -1.15 -17.19
CA PHE A 139 -13.30 -0.59 -17.56
C PHE A 139 -12.28 -1.70 -17.81
N ARG A 140 -11.72 -1.75 -19.03
CA ARG A 140 -10.74 -2.77 -19.44
C ARG A 140 -9.33 -2.16 -19.46
N LEU A 141 -8.49 -2.57 -18.52
CA LEU A 141 -7.08 -2.14 -18.42
C LEU A 141 -6.13 -2.93 -19.35
N LYS A 142 -6.61 -3.37 -20.53
CA LYS A 142 -5.88 -4.31 -21.41
C LYS A 142 -4.46 -3.83 -21.71
N HIS A 143 -4.32 -2.56 -22.11
CA HIS A 143 -3.04 -1.98 -22.51
C HIS A 143 -2.11 -1.72 -21.32
N LEU A 144 -2.65 -1.18 -20.22
CA LEU A 144 -1.85 -0.88 -19.03
C LEU A 144 -1.26 -2.14 -18.40
N LEU A 145 -2.02 -3.25 -18.39
CA LEU A 145 -1.59 -4.49 -17.77
C LEU A 145 -0.73 -5.37 -18.69
N MET A 146 -0.34 -4.88 -19.88
CA MET A 146 0.33 -5.68 -20.92
C MET A 146 -0.31 -7.06 -21.06
N ALA A 147 -1.65 -7.10 -21.00
CA ALA A 147 -2.35 -8.33 -20.68
C ALA A 147 -2.00 -9.45 -21.68
N ASP A 148 -1.69 -9.10 -22.93
CA ASP A 148 -1.40 -10.04 -24.01
C ASP A 148 -0.07 -10.81 -23.84
N SER A 149 0.78 -10.46 -22.86
CA SER A 149 2.00 -11.20 -22.55
C SER A 149 1.70 -12.51 -21.79
N HIS A 150 1.20 -13.53 -22.49
CA HIS A 150 0.78 -14.80 -21.86
C HIS A 150 1.93 -15.66 -21.33
N SER A 151 3.17 -15.43 -21.79
CA SER A 151 4.33 -16.19 -21.33
C SER A 151 5.62 -15.37 -21.38
N TRP A 152 6.51 -15.64 -20.44
CA TRP A 152 7.86 -15.07 -20.41
C TRP A 152 8.89 -16.06 -20.93
N HIS A 153 9.87 -15.56 -21.66
CA HIS A 153 10.98 -16.35 -22.19
C HIS A 153 11.97 -16.68 -21.08
N ASN A 154 12.17 -17.97 -20.82
CA ASN A 154 12.94 -18.44 -19.66
C ASN A 154 14.37 -17.91 -19.61
N GLY A 155 15.09 -18.00 -20.74
CA GLY A 155 16.47 -17.53 -20.83
C GLY A 155 16.60 -16.01 -20.65
N ARG A 156 15.62 -15.24 -21.13
CA ARG A 156 15.64 -13.77 -20.99
C ARG A 156 15.34 -13.37 -19.56
N LEU A 157 14.39 -14.06 -18.93
CA LEU A 157 14.08 -13.87 -17.51
C LEU A 157 15.30 -14.11 -16.63
N ILE A 158 16.01 -15.23 -16.81
CA ILE A 158 17.22 -15.54 -16.03
C ILE A 158 18.31 -14.50 -16.29
N ALA A 159 18.59 -14.18 -17.56
CA ALA A 159 19.63 -13.21 -17.92
C ALA A 159 19.38 -11.82 -17.32
N ILE A 160 18.16 -11.29 -17.45
CA ILE A 160 17.79 -9.99 -16.88
C ILE A 160 17.84 -10.03 -15.36
N SER A 161 17.35 -11.09 -14.73
CA SER A 161 17.36 -11.20 -13.27
C SER A 161 18.78 -11.28 -12.73
N LEU A 162 19.70 -11.97 -13.41
CA LEU A 162 21.11 -12.02 -13.06
C LEU A 162 21.78 -10.65 -13.23
N LEU A 163 21.50 -9.95 -14.34
CA LEU A 163 21.98 -8.59 -14.57
C LEU A 163 21.50 -7.63 -13.47
N LEU A 164 20.21 -7.66 -13.13
CA LEU A 164 19.64 -6.83 -12.06
C LEU A 164 20.20 -7.16 -10.68
N CYS A 165 20.49 -8.44 -10.41
CA CYS A 165 21.12 -8.86 -9.17
C CYS A 165 22.55 -8.34 -9.05
N LEU A 166 23.36 -8.49 -10.11
CA LEU A 166 24.72 -7.96 -10.16
C LEU A 166 24.74 -6.43 -10.07
N PHE A 167 23.86 -5.77 -10.81
CA PHE A 167 23.66 -4.32 -10.75
C PHE A 167 23.31 -3.87 -9.34
N GLY A 168 22.32 -4.53 -8.72
CA GLY A 168 21.92 -4.26 -7.34
C GLY A 168 23.05 -4.42 -6.34
N LEU A 169 23.85 -5.48 -6.48
CA LEU A 169 24.98 -5.77 -5.59
C LEU A 169 26.09 -4.73 -5.72
N VAL A 170 26.48 -4.37 -6.94
CA VAL A 170 27.51 -3.35 -7.20
C VAL A 170 27.10 -2.01 -6.63
N PHE A 171 25.87 -1.56 -6.90
CA PHE A 171 25.39 -0.27 -6.38
C PHE A 171 25.17 -0.29 -4.87
N PHE A 172 24.83 -1.43 -4.28
CA PHE A 172 24.77 -1.56 -2.83
C PHE A 172 26.18 -1.47 -2.21
N ALA A 173 27.18 -2.11 -2.81
CA ALA A 173 28.57 -1.98 -2.35
C ALA A 173 29.09 -0.54 -2.44
N LEU A 174 28.84 0.15 -3.56
CA LEU A 174 29.17 1.57 -3.73
C LEU A 174 28.45 2.45 -2.71
N PHE A 175 27.18 2.14 -2.42
CA PHE A 175 26.41 2.82 -1.40
C PHE A 175 27.04 2.65 0.00
N VAL A 176 27.35 1.42 0.40
CA VAL A 176 28.02 1.11 1.67
C VAL A 176 29.37 1.83 1.78
N GLN A 177 30.14 1.82 0.69
CA GLN A 177 31.43 2.51 0.61
C GLN A 177 31.27 4.03 0.73
N SER A 178 30.26 4.63 0.06
CA SER A 178 30.04 6.08 0.06
C SER A 178 29.67 6.64 1.43
N ILE A 179 29.05 5.83 2.30
CA ILE A 179 28.74 6.22 3.68
C ILE A 179 29.96 6.03 4.62
N GLY A 180 31.04 5.40 4.14
CA GLY A 180 32.22 5.13 4.97
C GLY A 180 31.97 4.08 6.05
N PHE A 181 31.07 3.12 5.80
CA PHE A 181 30.68 2.12 6.80
C PHE A 181 31.87 1.30 7.31
N ARG A 182 32.10 1.34 8.64
CA ARG A 182 33.04 0.47 9.35
C ARG A 182 32.26 -0.60 10.11
N ILE A 183 32.66 -1.86 9.96
CA ILE A 183 32.05 -3.01 10.65
C ILE A 183 32.42 -2.92 12.13
N GLY A 184 31.46 -2.61 13.00
CA GLY A 184 31.67 -2.56 14.46
C GLY A 184 30.71 -1.59 15.17
N ASP A 185 30.76 -0.31 14.83
CA ASP A 185 30.17 0.74 15.68
C ASP A 185 28.89 1.39 15.13
N GLN A 186 28.53 1.13 13.86
CA GLN A 186 27.54 1.96 13.14
C GLN A 186 26.39 1.17 12.48
N LEU A 187 26.14 -0.07 12.90
CA LEU A 187 25.11 -0.89 12.25
C LEU A 187 23.68 -0.33 12.46
N SER A 188 23.46 0.43 13.55
CA SER A 188 22.13 0.94 13.97
C SER A 188 21.95 2.46 13.82
N ALA A 189 23.01 3.24 13.56
CA ALA A 189 22.93 4.70 13.47
C ALA A 189 22.11 5.14 12.23
N LYS A 190 21.27 6.18 12.37
CA LYS A 190 20.52 6.74 11.24
C LYS A 190 21.48 7.43 10.27
N ARG A 191 21.88 6.73 9.22
CA ARG A 191 22.92 7.11 8.24
C ARG A 191 22.66 8.38 7.41
N PHE A 192 21.48 8.99 7.51
CA PHE A 192 21.11 10.21 6.78
C PHE A 192 20.74 11.39 7.69
N VAL A 193 21.13 11.36 8.97
CA VAL A 193 20.67 12.34 9.97
C VAL A 193 21.74 13.35 10.40
N GLU A 194 23.02 13.12 10.13
CA GLU A 194 24.07 13.85 10.87
C GLU A 194 24.53 15.20 10.28
N GLU A 195 24.16 15.60 9.06
CA GLU A 195 24.73 16.84 8.47
C GLU A 195 23.81 18.07 8.45
N GLY A 196 22.73 18.12 9.23
CA GLY A 196 21.87 19.33 9.34
C GLY A 196 21.18 19.77 8.03
N THR A 197 21.49 19.10 6.91
CA THR A 197 20.88 19.32 5.63
C THR A 197 19.56 18.56 5.60
N GLY A 198 18.44 19.29 5.58
CA GLY A 198 17.09 18.71 5.56
C GLY A 198 16.90 17.65 4.47
N SER A 199 15.80 16.90 4.55
CA SER A 199 15.48 15.78 3.64
C SER A 199 15.56 16.10 2.14
N GLY A 200 15.49 17.38 1.74
CA GLY A 200 15.68 17.84 0.37
C GLY A 200 17.10 17.64 -0.17
N ASN A 201 18.14 17.79 0.65
CA ASN A 201 19.54 17.68 0.20
C ASN A 201 19.97 16.24 -0.05
N ARG A 202 19.26 15.26 0.53
CA ARG A 202 19.50 13.83 0.28
C ARG A 202 19.39 13.47 -1.20
N MET A 203 18.58 14.17 -1.98
CA MET A 203 18.45 13.91 -3.42
C MET A 203 19.68 14.34 -4.22
N PHE A 204 20.56 15.17 -3.66
CA PHE A 204 21.78 15.62 -4.33
C PHE A 204 23.01 14.81 -3.91
N ASP A 205 22.89 13.98 -2.88
CA ASP A 205 23.96 13.09 -2.47
C ASP A 205 24.05 11.86 -3.41
N MET A 206 25.24 11.62 -3.93
CA MET A 206 25.56 10.44 -4.75
C MET A 206 25.22 9.13 -4.04
N SER A 207 25.35 9.07 -2.71
CA SER A 207 24.98 7.89 -1.92
C SER A 207 23.51 7.51 -2.13
N TYR A 208 22.61 8.49 -2.22
CA TYR A 208 21.19 8.26 -2.42
C TYR A 208 20.90 7.65 -3.79
N TYR A 209 21.59 8.10 -4.83
CA TYR A 209 21.47 7.51 -6.17
C TYR A 209 21.94 6.05 -6.18
N TYR A 210 23.06 5.74 -5.54
CA TYR A 210 23.54 4.37 -5.40
C TYR A 210 22.52 3.48 -4.68
N TYR A 211 21.93 3.95 -3.59
CA TYR A 211 20.84 3.25 -2.92
C TYR A 211 19.64 2.99 -3.85
N ARG A 212 19.19 4.02 -4.58
CA ARG A 212 18.04 3.90 -5.49
C ARG A 212 18.29 2.91 -6.62
N LEU A 213 19.50 2.90 -7.18
CA LEU A 213 19.93 1.95 -8.20
C LEU A 213 20.06 0.54 -7.62
N ALA A 214 20.60 0.40 -6.42
CA ALA A 214 20.67 -0.88 -5.71
C ALA A 214 19.28 -1.51 -5.54
N ALA A 215 18.27 -0.69 -5.23
CA ALA A 215 16.89 -1.13 -5.02
C ALA A 215 16.21 -1.75 -6.27
N PHE A 216 16.82 -1.69 -7.45
CA PHE A 216 16.31 -2.34 -8.66
C PHE A 216 16.35 -3.88 -8.57
N VAL A 217 17.16 -4.44 -7.66
CA VAL A 217 17.21 -5.90 -7.41
C VAL A 217 15.84 -6.49 -7.05
N LYS A 218 14.94 -5.71 -6.45
CA LYS A 218 13.57 -6.15 -6.13
C LYS A 218 12.79 -6.62 -7.36
N PHE A 219 13.07 -6.04 -8.53
CA PHE A 219 12.40 -6.44 -9.77
C PHE A 219 12.84 -7.84 -10.23
N ALA A 220 14.12 -8.21 -10.02
CA ALA A 220 14.59 -9.58 -10.25
C ALA A 220 13.86 -10.57 -9.34
N PHE A 221 13.75 -10.23 -8.06
CA PHE A 221 13.00 -11.01 -7.09
C PHE A 221 11.54 -11.20 -7.54
N TYR A 222 10.82 -10.11 -7.84
CA TYR A 222 9.42 -10.21 -8.23
C TYR A 222 9.18 -11.02 -9.51
N LEU A 223 9.99 -10.79 -10.55
CA LEU A 223 9.85 -11.51 -11.83
C LEU A 223 10.10 -13.02 -11.64
N LEU A 224 11.17 -13.40 -10.92
CA LEU A 224 11.45 -14.81 -10.67
C LEU A 224 10.42 -15.45 -9.73
N PHE A 225 9.95 -14.72 -8.71
CA PHE A 225 8.97 -15.19 -7.76
C PHE A 225 7.63 -15.50 -8.44
N VAL A 226 7.16 -14.60 -9.29
CA VAL A 226 5.95 -14.79 -10.10
C VAL A 226 6.09 -16.00 -11.05
N ASP A 227 7.20 -16.11 -11.80
CA ASP A 227 7.43 -17.23 -12.74
C ASP A 227 7.51 -18.59 -12.02
N LEU A 228 8.21 -18.65 -10.88
CA LEU A 228 8.37 -19.86 -10.09
C LEU A 228 7.03 -20.33 -9.51
N LEU A 229 6.22 -19.40 -8.98
CA LEU A 229 4.88 -19.69 -8.48
C LEU A 229 3.93 -20.14 -9.59
N ALA A 230 3.95 -19.47 -10.74
CA ALA A 230 3.10 -19.79 -11.89
C ALA A 230 3.44 -21.16 -12.49
N ARG A 231 4.74 -21.46 -12.69
CA ARG A 231 5.20 -22.73 -13.30
C ARG A 231 5.37 -23.90 -12.33
N ARG A 232 5.20 -23.66 -11.03
CA ARG A 232 5.40 -24.66 -9.95
C ARG A 232 6.81 -25.25 -9.91
N ARG A 233 7.82 -24.43 -10.18
CA ARG A 233 9.22 -24.90 -10.16
C ARG A 233 9.74 -25.09 -8.74
N SER A 234 10.75 -25.96 -8.60
CA SER A 234 11.43 -26.17 -7.33
C SER A 234 12.28 -24.96 -6.96
N TRP A 235 12.33 -24.67 -5.65
CA TRP A 235 13.15 -23.61 -5.06
C TRP A 235 14.65 -23.89 -5.14
N ILE A 236 15.03 -25.17 -5.36
CA ILE A 236 16.43 -25.61 -5.52
C ILE A 236 16.94 -25.39 -6.96
N SER A 237 16.05 -25.08 -7.91
CA SER A 237 16.47 -24.74 -9.27
C SER A 237 17.35 -23.48 -9.29
N LEU A 238 18.15 -23.29 -10.35
CA LEU A 238 18.94 -22.05 -10.54
C LEU A 238 18.09 -20.78 -10.39
N GLN A 239 16.84 -20.81 -10.88
CA GLN A 239 15.90 -19.70 -10.72
C GLN A 239 15.45 -19.50 -9.29
N GLY A 240 15.18 -20.58 -8.56
CA GLY A 240 14.83 -20.52 -7.15
C GLY A 240 15.96 -19.96 -6.32
N MET A 241 17.20 -20.40 -6.56
CA MET A 241 18.39 -19.83 -5.90
C MET A 241 18.58 -18.34 -6.23
N LEU A 242 18.44 -17.96 -7.50
CA LEU A 242 18.54 -16.55 -7.92
C LEU A 242 17.40 -15.69 -7.32
N MET A 243 16.20 -16.25 -7.19
CA MET A 243 15.06 -15.60 -6.55
C MET A 243 15.32 -15.38 -5.05
N ILE A 244 15.84 -16.39 -4.34
CA ILE A 244 16.21 -16.26 -2.93
C ILE A 244 17.32 -15.22 -2.77
N GLY A 245 18.39 -15.29 -3.56
CA GLY A 245 19.51 -14.35 -3.50
C GLY A 245 19.09 -12.91 -3.75
N SER A 246 18.29 -12.67 -4.80
CA SER A 246 17.75 -11.33 -5.09
C SER A 246 16.74 -10.85 -4.04
N GLY A 247 15.92 -11.75 -3.47
CA GLY A 247 15.02 -11.44 -2.37
C GLY A 247 15.74 -11.04 -1.09
N LEU A 248 16.79 -11.78 -0.71
CA LEU A 248 17.64 -11.46 0.43
C LEU A 248 18.35 -10.12 0.23
N LEU A 249 18.96 -9.88 -0.93
CA LEU A 249 19.60 -8.61 -1.23
C LEU A 249 18.59 -7.46 -1.20
N SER A 250 17.40 -7.65 -1.80
CA SER A 250 16.32 -6.65 -1.76
C SER A 250 15.82 -6.35 -0.35
N ALA A 251 15.88 -7.32 0.58
CA ALA A 251 15.51 -7.14 1.98
C ALA A 251 16.63 -6.46 2.79
N MET A 252 17.89 -6.79 2.51
CA MET A 252 19.05 -6.22 3.20
C MET A 252 19.16 -4.71 2.99
N ILE A 253 18.89 -4.22 1.77
CA ILE A 253 19.01 -2.79 1.45
C ILE A 253 18.14 -1.91 2.39
N PRO A 254 16.81 -2.10 2.52
CA PRO A 254 16.01 -1.30 3.44
C PRO A 254 16.35 -1.55 4.91
N LEU A 255 16.75 -2.77 5.30
CA LEU A 255 17.16 -3.06 6.68
C LEU A 255 18.44 -2.29 7.07
N PHE A 256 19.42 -2.22 6.17
CA PHE A 256 20.66 -1.47 6.35
C PHE A 256 20.43 0.04 6.53
N LEU A 257 19.35 0.55 5.94
CA LEU A 257 18.90 1.94 6.07
C LEU A 257 17.97 2.19 7.26
N ASN A 258 17.65 1.17 8.05
CA ASN A 258 16.59 1.22 9.05
C ASN A 258 15.24 1.68 8.47
N ASN A 259 14.96 1.33 7.22
CA ASN A 259 13.72 1.63 6.50
C ASN A 259 12.75 0.45 6.60
N ARG A 260 12.09 0.33 7.76
CA ARG A 260 11.13 -0.74 8.08
C ARG A 260 9.98 -0.82 7.07
N ALA A 261 9.48 0.33 6.63
CA ALA A 261 8.40 0.40 5.64
C ALA A 261 8.82 -0.22 4.30
N GLY A 262 10.05 0.02 3.84
CA GLY A 262 10.58 -0.58 2.62
C GLY A 262 10.63 -2.11 2.67
N PHE A 263 11.04 -2.67 3.81
CA PHE A 263 11.07 -4.13 4.02
C PHE A 263 9.65 -4.72 4.14
N ALA A 264 8.76 -4.10 4.92
CA ALA A 264 7.37 -4.55 5.06
C ALA A 264 6.63 -4.54 3.72
N LEU A 265 6.88 -3.53 2.89
CA LEU A 265 6.31 -3.42 1.55
C LEU A 265 6.77 -4.55 0.62
N LEU A 266 8.05 -4.96 0.68
CA LEU A 266 8.56 -6.10 -0.09
C LEU A 266 7.82 -7.40 0.27
N ILE A 267 7.60 -7.64 1.56
CA ILE A 267 6.86 -8.80 2.05
C ILE A 267 5.40 -8.73 1.64
N LEU A 268 4.76 -7.56 1.78
CA LEU A 268 3.37 -7.36 1.39
C LEU A 268 3.17 -7.60 -0.11
N ASP A 269 4.08 -7.12 -0.97
CA ASP A 269 4.07 -7.37 -2.41
C ASP A 269 4.14 -8.90 -2.69
N ALA A 270 5.03 -9.63 -2.00
CA ALA A 270 5.14 -11.08 -2.14
C ALA A 270 3.89 -11.84 -1.67
N ILE A 271 3.27 -11.42 -0.56
CA ILE A 271 2.03 -12.02 -0.06
C ILE A 271 0.89 -11.81 -1.06
N VAL A 272 0.75 -10.60 -1.61
CA VAL A 272 -0.28 -10.29 -2.63
C VAL A 272 -0.09 -11.18 -3.87
N ILE A 273 1.14 -11.30 -4.37
CA ILE A 273 1.47 -12.16 -5.51
C ILE A 273 1.11 -13.61 -5.21
N LEU A 274 1.50 -14.11 -4.03
CA LEU A 274 1.21 -15.47 -3.60
C LEU A 274 -0.29 -15.72 -3.47
N TYR A 275 -1.06 -14.75 -3.00
CA TYR A 275 -2.51 -14.84 -2.88
C TYR A 275 -3.19 -15.11 -4.21
N PHE A 276 -2.87 -14.33 -5.24
CA PHE A 276 -3.52 -14.48 -6.53
C PHE A 276 -3.02 -15.71 -7.31
N LEU A 277 -1.74 -16.08 -7.19
CA LEU A 277 -1.20 -17.22 -7.93
C LEU A 277 -1.40 -18.56 -7.21
N ARG A 278 -1.41 -18.57 -5.87
CA ARG A 278 -1.45 -19.78 -5.01
C ARG A 278 -2.30 -19.56 -3.75
N PRO A 279 -3.62 -19.39 -3.87
CA PRO A 279 -4.50 -19.06 -2.75
C PRO A 279 -4.46 -20.06 -1.59
N LYS A 280 -4.11 -21.34 -1.84
CA LYS A 280 -3.99 -22.37 -0.80
C LYS A 280 -2.82 -22.16 0.16
N LEU A 281 -1.79 -21.40 -0.23
CA LEU A 281 -0.58 -21.17 0.57
C LEU A 281 -0.64 -19.86 1.37
N VAL A 282 -1.74 -19.11 1.26
CA VAL A 282 -1.85 -17.75 1.78
C VAL A 282 -1.82 -17.70 3.28
N ILE A 283 -2.62 -18.52 3.97
CA ILE A 283 -2.74 -18.43 5.43
C ILE A 283 -1.37 -18.69 6.10
N PRO A 284 -0.64 -19.78 5.77
CA PRO A 284 0.71 -19.97 6.29
C PRO A 284 1.66 -18.83 5.93
N ALA A 285 1.57 -18.27 4.72
CA ALA A 285 2.46 -17.20 4.29
C ALA A 285 2.13 -15.84 4.94
N CYS A 286 0.86 -15.52 5.19
CA CYS A 286 0.45 -14.34 5.94
C CYS A 286 0.90 -14.44 7.40
N VAL A 287 0.75 -15.62 8.02
CA VAL A 287 1.23 -15.87 9.38
C VAL A 287 2.75 -15.77 9.43
N LEU A 288 3.46 -16.47 8.56
CA LEU A 288 4.93 -16.44 8.49
C LEU A 288 5.45 -15.03 8.16
N GLY A 289 4.85 -14.36 7.17
CA GLY A 289 5.22 -13.00 6.78
C GLY A 289 4.97 -12.00 7.91
N GLY A 290 3.84 -12.11 8.60
CA GLY A 290 3.55 -11.32 9.80
C GLY A 290 4.56 -11.56 10.91
N LEU A 291 4.89 -12.83 11.20
CA LEU A 291 5.93 -13.19 12.18
C LEU A 291 7.31 -12.67 11.80
N VAL A 292 7.70 -12.72 10.51
CA VAL A 292 8.98 -12.19 10.03
C VAL A 292 9.04 -10.67 10.12
N ILE A 293 7.97 -9.97 9.74
CA ILE A 293 7.87 -8.51 9.90
C ILE A 293 7.99 -8.15 11.39
N PHE A 294 7.25 -8.85 12.24
CA PHE A 294 7.24 -8.63 13.68
C PHE A 294 8.61 -8.91 14.30
N ALA A 295 9.23 -10.06 13.99
CA ALA A 295 10.57 -10.40 14.47
C ALA A 295 11.62 -9.40 13.98
N GLY A 296 11.60 -9.02 12.70
CA GLY A 296 12.49 -8.01 12.15
C GLY A 296 12.31 -6.64 12.81
N PHE A 297 11.06 -6.27 13.09
CA PHE A 297 10.73 -5.06 13.84
C PHE A 297 11.31 -5.12 15.27
N PHE A 298 11.13 -6.23 15.98
CA PHE A 298 11.65 -6.45 17.33
C PHE A 298 13.18 -6.42 17.39
N VAL A 299 13.86 -7.07 16.44
CA VAL A 299 15.32 -7.04 16.34
C VAL A 299 15.81 -5.60 16.14
N LEU A 300 15.16 -4.85 15.25
CA LEU A 300 15.51 -3.44 15.02
C LEU A 300 15.18 -2.55 16.22
N LEU A 301 14.15 -2.88 17.00
CA LEU A 301 13.79 -2.16 18.21
C LEU A 301 14.82 -2.42 19.33
N ALA A 302 15.18 -3.68 19.55
CA ALA A 302 16.19 -4.10 20.50
C ALA A 302 17.57 -3.49 20.15
N ALA A 303 17.97 -3.57 18.88
CA ALA A 303 19.23 -2.98 18.39
C ALA A 303 19.28 -1.45 18.49
N ARG A 304 18.16 -0.77 18.74
CA ARG A 304 18.09 0.69 18.85
C ARG A 304 18.16 1.19 20.30
N LYS A 305 17.73 0.39 21.28
CA LYS A 305 17.54 0.86 22.67
C LYS A 305 18.78 0.80 23.56
N GLY A 306 19.87 0.16 23.13
CA GLY A 306 21.06 -0.04 23.99
C GLY A 306 20.78 -0.98 25.17
N ASP A 307 21.83 -1.35 25.92
CA ASP A 307 21.75 -2.42 26.94
C ASP A 307 20.89 -2.06 28.18
N ASP A 308 20.64 -0.77 28.45
CA ASP A 308 20.08 -0.33 29.73
C ASP A 308 18.56 -0.09 29.75
N GLN A 309 17.83 -0.21 28.62
CA GLN A 309 16.38 0.04 28.60
C GLN A 309 15.55 -1.22 28.45
N THR A 310 14.77 -1.54 29.49
CA THR A 310 13.77 -2.61 29.43
C THR A 310 12.74 -2.33 28.32
N LEU A 311 12.46 -3.36 27.52
CA LEU A 311 11.42 -3.31 26.49
C LEU A 311 10.05 -3.40 27.16
N THR A 312 9.46 -2.25 27.49
CA THR A 312 8.08 -2.22 27.99
C THR A 312 7.08 -2.35 26.83
N VAL A 313 5.88 -2.86 27.13
CA VAL A 313 4.78 -2.96 26.16
C VAL A 313 4.40 -1.57 25.66
N GLU A 314 4.42 -0.54 26.51
CA GLU A 314 4.13 0.83 26.09
C GLU A 314 5.11 1.29 25.01
N ALA A 315 6.41 0.99 25.14
CA ALA A 315 7.39 1.40 24.14
C ALA A 315 7.19 0.72 22.78
N ILE A 316 6.73 -0.53 22.75
CA ILE A 316 6.42 -1.25 21.51
C ILE A 316 5.19 -0.62 20.85
N VAL A 317 4.16 -0.35 21.65
CA VAL A 317 2.92 0.30 21.17
C VAL A 317 3.21 1.71 20.67
N GLU A 318 3.97 2.51 21.42
CA GLU A 318 4.37 3.87 21.07
C GLU A 318 5.24 3.91 19.80
N GLU A 319 6.19 2.99 19.64
CA GLU A 319 7.00 2.96 18.41
C GLU A 319 6.18 2.48 17.20
N THR A 320 5.19 1.60 17.39
CA THR A 320 4.36 1.05 16.30
C THR A 320 3.26 2.02 15.87
N LEU A 321 2.58 2.64 16.84
CA LEU A 321 1.41 3.49 16.62
C LEU A 321 1.70 4.98 16.84
N GLY A 322 2.71 5.37 17.60
CA GLY A 322 3.11 6.77 17.80
C GLY A 322 3.84 7.39 16.60
N GLY A 323 4.16 6.58 15.58
CA GLY A 323 4.63 7.07 14.29
C GLY A 323 3.58 7.91 13.58
N ARG A 324 4.03 8.95 12.87
CA ARG A 324 3.20 9.79 12.00
C ARG A 324 3.11 9.24 10.59
N ASP A 325 2.83 7.95 10.47
CA ASP A 325 2.71 7.23 9.20
C ASP A 325 1.24 6.94 8.87
N LEU A 326 0.98 6.54 7.63
CA LEU A 326 -0.35 6.12 7.17
C LEU A 326 -1.41 7.25 7.33
N MET A 327 -2.70 6.90 7.39
CA MET A 327 -3.82 7.85 7.45
C MET A 327 -4.01 8.36 8.88
N ASP A 328 -2.98 9.03 9.38
CA ASP A 328 -2.87 9.45 10.77
C ASP A 328 -3.92 10.51 11.15
N ILE A 329 -4.71 10.18 12.17
CA ILE A 329 -5.71 11.09 12.72
C ILE A 329 -5.10 12.36 13.33
N THR A 330 -3.96 12.25 14.01
CA THR A 330 -3.30 13.39 14.67
C THR A 330 -2.81 14.39 13.64
N LYS A 331 -2.27 13.91 12.52
CA LYS A 331 -1.86 14.77 11.41
C LYS A 331 -3.03 15.49 10.78
N THR A 332 -4.11 14.76 10.54
CA THR A 332 -5.32 15.33 9.95
C THR A 332 -5.90 16.41 10.86
N ALA A 333 -6.01 16.15 12.16
CA ALA A 333 -6.50 17.11 13.15
C ALA A 333 -5.70 18.41 13.17
N HIS A 334 -4.37 18.32 13.32
CA HIS A 334 -3.51 19.51 13.41
C HIS A 334 -3.52 20.35 12.12
N ILE A 335 -3.57 19.71 10.95
CA ILE A 335 -3.65 20.42 9.67
C ILE A 335 -5.03 21.06 9.49
N VAL A 336 -6.12 20.37 9.83
CA VAL A 336 -7.48 20.90 9.75
C VAL A 336 -7.63 22.14 10.62
N GLN A 337 -7.08 22.13 11.83
CA GLN A 337 -7.11 23.29 12.72
C GLN A 337 -6.18 24.42 12.29
N ALA A 338 -5.08 24.10 11.60
CA ALA A 338 -4.20 25.11 11.05
C ALA A 338 -4.81 25.83 9.84
N VAL A 339 -5.77 25.21 9.13
CA VAL A 339 -6.39 25.79 7.93
C VAL A 339 -7.77 26.39 8.25
N PRO A 340 -8.05 27.67 7.95
CA PRO A 340 -7.26 28.59 7.13
C PRO A 340 -6.34 29.54 7.93
N GLU A 341 -6.40 29.55 9.25
CA GLU A 341 -5.84 30.64 10.07
C GLU A 341 -4.31 30.71 10.06
N ARG A 342 -3.63 29.57 10.15
CA ARG A 342 -2.15 29.45 10.11
C ARG A 342 -1.63 28.96 8.77
N LEU A 343 -2.47 28.27 8.01
CA LEU A 343 -2.17 27.71 6.70
C LEU A 343 -3.21 28.16 5.70
N GLU A 344 -2.78 28.92 4.69
CA GLU A 344 -3.62 29.26 3.56
C GLU A 344 -4.02 28.01 2.76
N TYR A 345 -5.23 28.07 2.17
CA TYR A 345 -5.68 27.07 1.21
C TYR A 345 -4.74 27.03 -0.01
N ARG A 346 -4.44 25.82 -0.49
CA ARG A 346 -3.54 25.60 -1.64
C ARG A 346 -4.24 25.52 -2.99
N TYR A 347 -5.57 25.52 -3.02
CA TYR A 347 -6.40 25.57 -4.23
C TYR A 347 -6.01 24.55 -5.32
N GLY A 348 -5.54 23.36 -4.90
CA GLY A 348 -5.16 22.26 -5.79
C GLY A 348 -3.66 22.19 -6.10
N GLU A 349 -2.84 23.18 -5.74
CA GLU A 349 -1.39 23.22 -5.99
C GLU A 349 -0.70 21.90 -5.64
N THR A 350 -1.10 21.32 -4.50
CA THR A 350 -0.43 20.13 -4.00
C THR A 350 -0.84 18.85 -4.73
N LEU A 351 -2.04 18.84 -5.36
CA LEU A 351 -2.60 17.68 -6.06
C LEU A 351 -2.00 17.48 -7.46
N TRP A 352 -1.54 18.54 -8.11
CA TRP A 352 -0.91 18.48 -9.44
C TRP A 352 0.59 18.77 -9.43
N GLY A 353 1.15 19.31 -8.34
CA GLY A 353 2.56 19.68 -8.26
C GLY A 353 3.56 18.56 -8.56
N TRP A 354 3.16 17.28 -8.44
CA TRP A 354 3.99 16.13 -8.81
C TRP A 354 4.29 16.06 -10.33
N LEU A 355 3.47 16.69 -11.19
CA LEU A 355 3.74 16.80 -12.62
C LEU A 355 5.02 17.61 -12.91
N ALA A 356 5.40 18.52 -12.00
CA ALA A 356 6.63 19.28 -12.10
C ALA A 356 7.86 18.53 -11.55
N ALA A 357 7.68 17.35 -10.93
CA ALA A 357 8.77 16.60 -10.32
C ALA A 357 9.89 16.21 -11.30
N PRO A 358 9.61 15.74 -12.54
CA PRO A 358 10.65 15.38 -13.50
C PRO A 358 11.46 16.56 -14.05
N ILE A 359 10.98 17.79 -13.90
CA ILE A 359 11.62 18.99 -14.47
C ILE A 359 12.75 19.45 -13.53
N PRO A 360 14.03 19.47 -13.95
CA PRO A 360 15.12 19.94 -13.10
C PRO A 360 14.95 21.41 -12.66
N ARG A 361 15.40 21.76 -11.45
CA ARG A 361 15.38 23.15 -10.94
C ARG A 361 16.20 24.11 -11.83
N SER A 362 17.22 23.61 -12.53
CA SER A 362 18.00 24.41 -13.49
C SER A 362 17.16 24.90 -14.68
N VAL A 363 16.14 24.13 -15.07
CA VAL A 363 15.22 24.47 -16.17
C VAL A 363 14.03 25.27 -15.67
N TRP A 364 13.50 24.94 -14.49
CA TRP A 364 12.39 25.68 -13.86
C TRP A 364 12.72 26.04 -12.40
N PRO A 365 13.43 27.16 -12.17
CA PRO A 365 13.85 27.56 -10.82
C PRO A 365 12.66 27.77 -9.87
N GLY A 366 11.59 28.41 -10.35
CA GLY A 366 10.36 28.69 -9.61
C GLY A 366 9.34 27.55 -9.57
N LYS A 367 9.72 26.30 -9.88
CA LYS A 367 8.76 25.19 -9.85
C LYS A 367 8.15 24.99 -8.45
N PRO A 368 6.86 24.61 -8.35
CA PRO A 368 6.22 24.34 -7.06
C PRO A 368 7.05 23.37 -6.22
N MET A 369 7.23 23.67 -4.93
CA MET A 369 8.03 22.86 -4.02
C MET A 369 7.26 21.62 -3.54
N TRP A 370 6.86 20.75 -4.47
CA TRP A 370 6.08 19.55 -4.16
C TRP A 370 6.80 18.60 -3.20
N SER A 371 8.12 18.46 -3.34
CA SER A 371 8.96 17.56 -2.53
C SER A 371 9.19 18.04 -1.10
N GLU A 372 9.00 19.33 -0.82
CA GLU A 372 9.30 19.95 0.48
C GLU A 372 8.04 20.20 1.31
N ARG A 373 6.86 19.85 0.80
CA ARG A 373 5.57 20.06 1.50
C ARG A 373 5.54 19.43 2.90
N GLY A 374 6.13 18.25 3.05
CA GLY A 374 6.22 17.63 4.37
C GLY A 374 7.05 18.48 5.35
N THR A 375 8.16 19.05 4.88
CA THR A 375 9.01 19.94 5.70
C THR A 375 8.31 21.27 5.95
N TYR A 376 7.64 21.83 4.95
CA TYR A 376 6.81 23.04 5.12
C TYR A 376 5.73 22.84 6.19
N LEU A 377 4.95 21.75 6.11
CA LEU A 377 3.92 21.44 7.10
C LEU A 377 4.52 21.18 8.49
N MET A 378 5.66 20.50 8.53
CA MET A 378 6.41 20.29 9.76
C MET A 378 6.67 21.63 10.48
N HIS A 379 7.25 22.62 9.80
CA HIS A 379 7.52 23.93 10.41
C HIS A 379 6.24 24.72 10.70
N ALA A 380 5.30 24.77 9.75
CA ALA A 380 4.11 25.62 9.85
C ALA A 380 3.09 25.12 10.89
N VAL A 381 2.98 23.81 11.09
CA VAL A 381 1.97 23.19 11.98
C VAL A 381 2.58 22.70 13.28
N TYR A 382 3.78 22.10 13.23
CA TYR A 382 4.39 21.43 14.37
C TYR A 382 5.56 22.21 14.99
N GLY A 383 5.97 23.33 14.37
CA GLY A 383 7.16 24.08 14.75
C GLY A 383 8.45 23.27 14.57
N ASP A 384 9.57 23.80 15.09
CA ASP A 384 10.88 23.13 14.98
C ASP A 384 11.07 21.96 15.97
N MET A 385 10.02 21.59 16.70
CA MET A 385 10.09 20.69 17.86
C MET A 385 10.41 19.22 17.53
N LEU A 386 10.24 18.78 16.28
CA LEU A 386 10.36 17.35 15.91
C LEU A 386 11.57 17.05 15.00
N GLY A 387 12.46 18.02 14.81
CA GLY A 387 13.67 17.89 14.00
C GLY A 387 13.44 17.92 12.49
N TYR A 388 14.47 17.56 11.72
CA TYR A 388 14.55 17.75 10.25
C TYR A 388 13.70 16.81 9.38
N GLY A 389 12.69 16.14 9.96
CA GLY A 389 11.82 15.20 9.24
C GLY A 389 10.55 15.87 8.75
N GLY A 390 10.25 15.79 7.44
CA GLY A 390 8.97 16.27 6.92
C GLY A 390 7.78 15.42 7.39
N VAL A 391 6.65 16.08 7.65
CA VAL A 391 5.37 15.46 8.03
C VAL A 391 4.41 15.57 6.84
N PRO A 392 4.31 14.53 5.99
CA PRO A 392 3.40 14.59 4.85
C PRO A 392 1.94 14.54 5.33
N PRO A 393 1.02 15.29 4.67
CA PRO A 393 -0.32 15.56 5.19
C PRO A 393 -1.23 14.32 5.27
N GLY A 394 -1.00 13.32 4.43
CA GLY A 394 -1.96 12.26 4.12
C GLY A 394 -3.03 12.75 3.13
N LEU A 395 -3.66 11.84 2.38
CA LEU A 395 -4.64 12.20 1.34
C LEU A 395 -5.79 13.07 1.89
N VAL A 396 -6.34 12.72 3.04
CA VAL A 396 -7.52 13.43 3.59
C VAL A 396 -7.15 14.86 4.02
N ALA A 397 -6.07 15.02 4.77
CA ALA A 397 -5.63 16.34 5.19
C ALA A 397 -5.13 17.18 4.00
N GLU A 398 -4.53 16.54 2.99
CA GLU A 398 -4.15 17.21 1.74
C GLU A 398 -5.37 17.76 1.01
N LEU A 399 -6.42 16.97 0.86
CA LEU A 399 -7.66 17.41 0.22
C LEU A 399 -8.31 18.57 0.98
N TYR A 400 -8.32 18.51 2.32
CA TYR A 400 -8.81 19.61 3.16
C TYR A 400 -7.93 20.86 3.01
N TRP A 401 -6.61 20.72 3.02
CA TRP A 401 -5.68 21.83 2.87
C TRP A 401 -5.80 22.52 1.49
N ASN A 402 -6.21 21.80 0.45
CA ASN A 402 -6.40 22.40 -0.86
C ASN A 402 -7.75 23.10 -1.01
N LEU A 403 -8.86 22.44 -0.65
CA LEU A 403 -10.21 22.88 -1.01
C LEU A 403 -11.23 22.73 0.15
N GLY A 404 -10.75 22.60 1.38
CA GLY A 404 -11.57 22.40 2.58
C GLY A 404 -12.50 21.20 2.45
N TRP A 405 -13.75 21.37 2.90
CA TRP A 405 -14.79 20.35 2.85
C TRP A 405 -15.08 19.85 1.43
N TYR A 406 -15.06 20.73 0.43
CA TYR A 406 -15.28 20.34 -0.97
C TYR A 406 -14.19 19.38 -1.46
N GLY A 407 -12.93 19.67 -1.12
CA GLY A 407 -11.80 18.80 -1.44
C GLY A 407 -11.97 17.42 -0.83
N VAL A 408 -12.32 17.34 0.44
CA VAL A 408 -12.50 16.07 1.15
C VAL A 408 -13.63 15.25 0.53
N ILE A 409 -14.81 15.83 0.35
CA ILE A 409 -15.99 15.11 -0.17
C ILE A 409 -15.75 14.65 -1.60
N ILE A 410 -15.37 15.58 -2.49
CA ILE A 410 -15.21 15.28 -3.92
C ILE A 410 -13.98 14.40 -4.14
N GLY A 411 -12.84 14.74 -3.54
CA GLY A 411 -11.58 14.03 -3.72
C GLY A 411 -11.64 12.59 -3.21
N MET A 412 -12.23 12.36 -2.04
CA MET A 412 -12.37 10.99 -1.50
C MET A 412 -13.39 10.16 -2.26
N PHE A 413 -14.48 10.78 -2.72
CA PHE A 413 -15.43 10.12 -3.62
C PHE A 413 -14.73 9.68 -4.92
N VAL A 414 -14.01 10.58 -5.59
CA VAL A 414 -13.24 10.28 -6.80
C VAL A 414 -12.19 9.19 -6.56
N MET A 415 -11.49 9.24 -5.42
CA MET A 415 -10.53 8.19 -5.04
C MET A 415 -11.21 6.83 -4.86
N GLY A 416 -12.39 6.78 -4.24
CA GLY A 416 -13.22 5.58 -4.14
C GLY A 416 -13.55 4.99 -5.51
N VAL A 417 -14.02 5.83 -6.43
CA VAL A 417 -14.33 5.43 -7.82
C VAL A 417 -13.08 4.92 -8.54
N ALA A 418 -11.97 5.66 -8.47
CA ALA A 418 -10.72 5.32 -9.16
C ALA A 418 -10.16 3.98 -8.68
N ILE A 419 -10.13 3.77 -7.37
CA ILE A 419 -9.66 2.51 -6.78
C ILE A 419 -10.61 1.35 -7.14
N HIS A 420 -11.93 1.58 -7.17
CA HIS A 420 -12.87 0.55 -7.61
C HIS A 420 -12.64 0.15 -9.08
N LEU A 421 -12.43 1.13 -9.97
CA LEU A 421 -12.12 0.92 -11.38
C LEU A 421 -10.82 0.14 -11.58
N LEU A 422 -9.76 0.50 -10.85
CA LEU A 422 -8.48 -0.21 -10.87
C LEU A 422 -8.64 -1.69 -10.49
N PHE A 423 -9.35 -1.97 -9.39
CA PHE A 423 -9.58 -3.34 -8.95
C PHE A 423 -10.43 -4.14 -9.95
N LYS A 424 -11.51 -3.53 -10.48
CA LYS A 424 -12.38 -4.16 -11.48
C LYS A 424 -11.60 -4.50 -12.76
N GLY A 425 -10.78 -3.56 -13.23
CA GLY A 425 -9.93 -3.75 -14.40
C GLY A 425 -8.88 -4.85 -14.18
N PHE A 426 -8.25 -4.91 -13.01
CA PHE A 426 -7.34 -6.01 -12.64
C PHE A 426 -8.07 -7.36 -12.58
N ASN A 427 -9.23 -7.43 -11.94
CA ASN A 427 -9.94 -8.70 -11.72
C ASN A 427 -10.32 -9.40 -13.03
N ALA A 428 -10.47 -8.66 -14.14
CA ALA A 428 -10.66 -9.21 -15.48
C ALA A 428 -9.45 -9.96 -16.05
N TYR A 429 -8.25 -9.75 -15.48
CA TYR A 429 -6.97 -10.34 -15.94
C TYR A 429 -6.20 -11.02 -14.82
N ARG A 430 -6.85 -11.34 -13.69
CA ARG A 430 -6.20 -11.89 -12.48
C ARG A 430 -5.52 -13.24 -12.67
N ASP A 431 -5.86 -13.96 -13.74
CA ASP A 431 -5.25 -15.22 -14.17
C ASP A 431 -3.89 -15.02 -14.84
N ARG A 432 -3.56 -13.79 -15.24
CA ARG A 432 -2.31 -13.46 -15.94
C ARG A 432 -1.24 -13.02 -14.94
N GLN A 433 -0.09 -13.68 -15.00
CA GLN A 433 1.03 -13.45 -14.09
C GLN A 433 1.54 -11.98 -14.10
N THR A 434 1.57 -11.35 -15.28
CA THR A 434 1.91 -9.94 -15.47
C THR A 434 0.93 -9.01 -14.75
N ALA A 435 -0.37 -9.27 -14.85
CA ALA A 435 -1.39 -8.44 -14.24
C ALA A 435 -1.34 -8.52 -12.71
N VAL A 436 -1.10 -9.71 -12.15
CA VAL A 436 -0.90 -9.89 -10.69
C VAL A 436 0.29 -9.09 -10.19
N LEU A 437 1.41 -9.12 -10.91
CA LEU A 437 2.61 -8.38 -10.54
C LEU A 437 2.39 -6.85 -10.56
N ILE A 438 1.81 -6.33 -11.65
CA ILE A 438 1.49 -4.90 -11.78
C ILE A 438 0.50 -4.48 -10.69
N TYR A 439 -0.52 -5.30 -10.43
CA TYR A 439 -1.52 -5.02 -9.39
C TYR A 439 -0.91 -4.98 -8.00
N ALA A 440 -0.02 -5.92 -7.65
CA ALA A 440 0.63 -5.92 -6.33
C ALA A 440 1.37 -4.60 -6.06
N ILE A 441 2.10 -4.11 -7.07
CA ILE A 441 2.83 -2.84 -6.97
C ILE A 441 1.86 -1.65 -6.91
N ILE A 442 0.84 -1.59 -7.77
CA ILE A 442 -0.14 -0.51 -7.75
C ILE A 442 -0.86 -0.46 -6.40
N LEU A 443 -1.33 -1.60 -5.90
CA LEU A 443 -2.07 -1.70 -4.64
C LEU A 443 -1.25 -1.07 -3.51
N ASN A 444 -0.01 -1.50 -3.35
CA ASN A 444 0.80 -1.08 -2.22
C ASN A 444 1.41 0.31 -2.42
N ARG A 445 1.77 0.70 -3.65
CA ARG A 445 2.39 2.00 -3.90
C ARG A 445 1.38 3.12 -4.03
N LEU A 446 0.29 2.91 -4.77
CA LEU A 446 -0.70 3.95 -4.98
C LEU A 446 -1.57 4.11 -3.75
N VAL A 447 -2.16 3.02 -3.24
CA VAL A 447 -3.13 3.13 -2.15
C VAL A 447 -2.43 3.49 -0.84
N LEU A 448 -1.45 2.70 -0.40
CA LEU A 448 -0.82 2.93 0.91
C LEU A 448 -0.13 4.30 1.00
N PHE A 449 0.63 4.70 -0.03
CA PHE A 449 1.32 6.00 0.03
C PHE A 449 0.43 7.21 -0.28
N SER A 450 -0.66 7.07 -1.06
CA SER A 450 -1.59 8.19 -1.21
C SER A 450 -2.25 8.50 0.13
N PHE A 451 -2.79 7.47 0.78
CA PHE A 451 -3.43 7.63 2.09
C PHE A 451 -2.44 8.03 3.19
N GLY A 452 -1.20 7.52 3.12
CA GLY A 452 -0.19 7.76 4.15
C GLY A 452 0.62 9.04 4.05
N ASN A 453 0.90 9.48 2.82
CA ASN A 453 1.76 10.63 2.56
C ASN A 453 0.98 11.75 1.87
N ASP A 454 0.64 11.55 0.61
CA ASP A 454 -0.08 12.50 -0.23
C ASP A 454 -0.30 11.83 -1.60
N LEU A 455 -1.29 12.32 -2.35
CA LEU A 455 -1.65 11.74 -3.65
C LEU A 455 -0.46 11.73 -4.62
N GLY A 456 0.28 12.84 -4.68
CA GLY A 456 1.44 12.97 -5.56
C GLY A 456 2.52 11.94 -5.24
N THR A 457 2.80 11.68 -3.96
CA THR A 457 3.81 10.70 -3.54
C THR A 457 3.38 9.29 -3.93
N GLY A 458 2.09 8.97 -3.79
CA GLY A 458 1.52 7.72 -4.27
C GLY A 458 1.71 7.54 -5.79
N ILE A 459 1.41 8.57 -6.57
CA ILE A 459 1.55 8.55 -8.04
C ILE A 459 3.01 8.43 -8.46
N VAL A 460 3.91 9.26 -7.90
CA VAL A 460 5.34 9.26 -8.24
C VAL A 460 5.99 7.92 -7.88
N LYS A 461 5.75 7.39 -6.67
CA LYS A 461 6.31 6.10 -6.26
C LYS A 461 5.78 4.94 -7.12
N THR A 462 4.48 4.96 -7.44
CA THR A 462 3.90 3.98 -8.35
C THR A 462 4.55 4.04 -9.73
N THR A 463 4.72 5.25 -10.27
CA THR A 463 5.33 5.46 -11.59
C THR A 463 6.79 5.03 -11.63
N LEU A 464 7.57 5.39 -10.60
CA LEU A 464 8.98 5.01 -10.47
C LEU A 464 9.18 3.49 -10.35
N ASP A 465 8.22 2.77 -9.76
CA ASP A 465 8.29 1.31 -9.67
C ASP A 465 7.72 0.62 -10.92
N LEU A 466 6.64 1.14 -11.50
CA LEU A 466 6.00 0.54 -12.67
C LEU A 466 6.83 0.74 -13.95
N LEU A 467 7.41 1.92 -14.18
CA LEU A 467 8.09 2.19 -15.44
C LEU A 467 9.28 1.24 -15.70
N PRO A 468 10.23 1.03 -14.76
CA PRO A 468 11.29 0.04 -14.94
C PRO A 468 10.74 -1.38 -15.05
N LEU A 469 9.74 -1.72 -14.23
CA LEU A 469 9.12 -3.05 -14.30
C LEU A 469 8.53 -3.32 -15.69
N MET A 470 7.82 -2.37 -16.28
CA MET A 470 7.22 -2.50 -17.60
C MET A 470 8.28 -2.70 -18.68
N VAL A 471 9.43 -2.02 -18.57
CA VAL A 471 10.59 -2.25 -19.44
C VAL A 471 11.10 -3.68 -19.28
N PHE A 472 11.29 -4.18 -18.05
CA PHE A 472 11.76 -5.55 -17.84
C PHE A 472 10.76 -6.60 -18.33
N ILE A 473 9.46 -6.39 -18.09
CA ILE A 473 8.38 -7.25 -18.60
C ILE A 473 8.41 -7.28 -20.13
N PHE A 474 8.57 -6.13 -20.78
CA PHE A 474 8.66 -6.04 -22.23
C PHE A 474 9.83 -6.85 -22.80
N ILE A 475 10.99 -6.82 -22.15
CA ILE A 475 12.17 -7.57 -22.60
C ILE A 475 11.99 -9.10 -22.38
N VAL A 476 11.40 -9.52 -21.25
CA VAL A 476 11.17 -10.96 -20.99
C VAL A 476 9.96 -11.54 -21.73
N ALA A 477 9.01 -10.71 -22.17
CA ALA A 477 7.81 -11.17 -22.84
C ALA A 477 8.12 -11.91 -24.16
N LYS A 478 7.40 -13.02 -24.41
CA LYS A 478 7.48 -13.74 -25.68
C LYS A 478 6.68 -12.97 -26.74
N ARG A 479 7.31 -12.66 -27.89
CA ARG A 479 6.62 -11.97 -29.01
C ARG A 479 5.67 -12.94 -29.72
N LYS A 480 4.43 -12.50 -29.97
CA LYS A 480 3.44 -13.21 -30.80
C LYS A 480 4.02 -13.31 -32.22
N GLY A 481 4.27 -14.53 -32.70
CA GLY A 481 4.92 -14.78 -34.01
C GLY A 481 6.29 -15.48 -33.96
N SER A 482 6.85 -15.80 -32.78
CA SER A 482 8.01 -16.71 -32.76
C SER A 482 7.59 -18.07 -33.34
N PRO A 483 8.34 -18.69 -34.28
CA PRO A 483 7.95 -19.95 -34.95
C PRO A 483 7.62 -21.11 -33.99
N LEU A 484 8.12 -21.04 -32.74
CA LEU A 484 7.76 -21.93 -31.64
C LEU A 484 6.29 -21.81 -31.14
N TYR A 485 5.48 -20.90 -31.68
CA TYR A 485 4.05 -20.79 -31.37
C TYR A 485 3.17 -21.57 -32.36
N GLY A 486 3.71 -21.97 -33.52
CA GLY A 486 2.96 -22.67 -34.58
C GLY A 486 2.71 -24.16 -34.35
N GLY A 487 3.24 -24.76 -33.27
CA GLY A 487 3.16 -26.21 -33.03
C GLY A 487 2.04 -26.67 -32.09
N TYR A 488 1.40 -25.75 -31.36
CA TYR A 488 0.29 -26.08 -30.46
C TYR A 488 -0.96 -25.35 -30.94
N GLY A 489 -1.58 -25.90 -31.99
CA GLY A 489 -2.87 -25.47 -32.53
C GLY A 489 -4.02 -25.73 -31.57
N LEU A 490 -3.99 -25.10 -30.39
CA LEU A 490 -5.20 -24.77 -29.68
C LEU A 490 -5.66 -23.46 -30.30
N GLU A 491 -6.52 -23.55 -31.31
CA GLU A 491 -7.44 -22.46 -31.67
C GLU A 491 -8.13 -22.03 -30.38
N TYR A 492 -7.59 -21.00 -29.74
CA TYR A 492 -8.30 -20.25 -28.74
C TYR A 492 -9.35 -19.48 -29.55
N ARG A 493 -10.50 -20.10 -29.80
CA ARG A 493 -11.66 -19.41 -30.35
C ARG A 493 -11.93 -18.26 -29.39
N ASP A 494 -11.66 -17.04 -29.86
CA ASP A 494 -12.07 -15.78 -29.21
C ASP A 494 -13.61 -15.62 -29.19
N GLU A 495 -14.36 -16.65 -29.58
CA GLU A 495 -15.78 -16.84 -29.26
C GLU A 495 -15.93 -17.04 -27.74
N ILE A 496 -15.74 -15.97 -26.98
CA ILE A 496 -16.44 -15.85 -25.71
C ILE A 496 -17.92 -15.93 -26.09
N PRO A 497 -18.66 -17.00 -25.70
CA PRO A 497 -20.06 -17.09 -26.03
C PRO A 497 -20.72 -15.79 -25.55
N PRO A 498 -21.56 -15.15 -26.39
CA PRO A 498 -22.28 -13.96 -25.97
C PRO A 498 -22.90 -14.27 -24.63
N ILE A 499 -22.64 -13.42 -23.63
CA ILE A 499 -23.27 -13.54 -22.33
C ILE A 499 -24.75 -13.49 -22.65
N GLU A 500 -25.41 -14.66 -22.62
CA GLU A 500 -26.86 -14.75 -22.66
C GLU A 500 -27.33 -13.93 -21.47
N THR A 501 -27.66 -12.67 -21.72
CA THR A 501 -28.50 -11.89 -20.84
C THR A 501 -29.76 -12.71 -20.74
N SER A 502 -29.92 -13.41 -19.63
CA SER A 502 -31.13 -14.13 -19.27
C SER A 502 -32.24 -13.10 -19.06
N ALA A 503 -32.70 -12.50 -20.17
CA ALA A 503 -33.98 -11.86 -20.29
C ALA A 503 -34.99 -12.97 -20.03
N THR A 504 -35.40 -13.04 -18.78
CA THR A 504 -36.44 -13.94 -18.31
C THR A 504 -37.75 -13.35 -18.82
N THR A 505 -38.02 -13.46 -20.12
CA THR A 505 -39.38 -13.35 -20.65
C THR A 505 -40.11 -14.60 -20.17
N ALA A 506 -40.71 -14.49 -18.98
CA ALA A 506 -41.73 -15.41 -18.54
C ALA A 506 -42.84 -15.39 -19.60
N ALA A 507 -42.94 -16.46 -20.39
CA ALA A 507 -44.09 -16.68 -21.24
C ALA A 507 -45.34 -16.84 -20.33
N PRO A 508 -46.46 -16.17 -20.63
CA PRO A 508 -47.70 -16.42 -19.92
C PRO A 508 -48.19 -17.83 -20.24
N ASN A 509 -48.35 -18.66 -19.21
CA ASN A 509 -49.02 -19.94 -19.31
C ASN A 509 -50.48 -19.72 -19.74
N THR A 510 -50.80 -19.98 -21.01
CA THR A 510 -52.18 -20.18 -21.46
C THR A 510 -52.72 -21.50 -20.90
N PRO A 511 -53.85 -21.49 -20.16
CA PRO A 511 -54.52 -22.71 -19.75
C PRO A 511 -55.20 -23.36 -20.96
N SER A 512 -54.92 -24.64 -21.18
CA SER A 512 -55.61 -25.49 -22.15
C SER A 512 -57.09 -25.62 -21.75
N ALA A 513 -57.97 -25.09 -22.60
CA ALA A 513 -59.40 -25.33 -22.55
C ALA A 513 -59.68 -26.82 -22.83
N GLN A 514 -60.44 -27.44 -21.93
CA GLN A 514 -61.12 -28.70 -22.15
C GLN A 514 -62.25 -28.49 -23.16
N ALA A 515 -62.30 -29.34 -24.19
CA ALA A 515 -63.46 -29.45 -25.08
C ALA A 515 -64.31 -30.66 -24.66
N THR A 516 -65.57 -30.35 -24.32
CA THR A 516 -66.75 -31.13 -24.69
C THR A 516 -67.51 -30.32 -25.73
#